data_AF-A0A962SDS8-F1
#
_entry.id   AF-A0A962SDS8-F1
#
_cell.length_a   1.000
_cell.length_b   1.000
_cell.length_c   1.000
_cell.angle_alpha   90.00
_cell.angle_beta   90.00
_cell.angle_gamma   90.00
#
_symmetry.space_group_name_H-M   'P 1'
#
loop_
_entity.id
_entity.type
_entity.pdbx_description
1 polymer ?
#
loop_
_entity_poly.entity_id
_entity_poly.type
_entity_poly.pdbx_seq_one_letter_code
_entity_poly.pdbx_strand_id
1 'polypeptide(L)'
;MGIFERYLTLWVGLCILAGVLLGNVAPAVFELVARLEYAHVNLIVALFIWIMIYPMMVQIDFSAIKNVGKKPRGLVLTLVVNWLIKPFTMAALGWLFFRVIFADWVDPQTATEYIAGMILLGVAPCTAMVF
;
A
#
# COMPACT_ATOMS: atom_id res chain seq x y z
N MET A 1 -22.64 -5.54 -11.59
CA MET A 1 -21.25 -6.03 -11.56
C MET A 1 -20.80 -6.31 -12.98
N GLY A 2 -19.97 -5.44 -13.53
CA GLY A 2 -19.39 -5.64 -14.86
C GLY A 2 -18.44 -6.85 -14.88
N ILE A 3 -18.08 -7.32 -16.08
CA ILE A 3 -17.13 -8.44 -16.26
C ILE A 3 -15.78 -8.11 -15.57
N PHE A 4 -15.35 -6.85 -15.63
CA PHE A 4 -14.12 -6.38 -15.00
C PHE A 4 -14.14 -6.49 -13.46
N GLU A 5 -15.18 -5.95 -12.82
CA GLU A 5 -15.34 -6.01 -11.35
C GLU A 5 -15.40 -7.46 -10.83
N ARG A 6 -16.08 -8.34 -11.58
CA ARG A 6 -16.21 -9.75 -11.22
C ARG A 6 -14.89 -10.52 -11.25
N TYR A 7 -14.00 -10.18 -12.17
CA TYR A 7 -12.71 -10.86 -12.35
C TYR A 7 -11.52 -10.01 -11.89
N LEU A 8 -11.74 -8.99 -11.07
CA LEU A 8 -10.70 -8.05 -10.64
C LEU A 8 -9.49 -8.76 -10.02
N THR A 9 -9.71 -9.77 -9.18
CA THR A 9 -8.63 -10.56 -8.57
C THR A 9 -7.77 -11.29 -9.61
N LEU A 10 -8.39 -11.82 -10.68
CA LEU A 10 -7.65 -12.47 -11.78
C LEU A 10 -6.84 -11.44 -12.57
N TRP A 11 -7.42 -10.28 -12.88
CA TRP A 11 -6.73 -9.20 -13.57
C TRP A 11 -5.53 -8.68 -12.77
N VAL A 12 -5.70 -8.46 -11.46
CA VAL A 12 -4.59 -8.05 -10.58
C VAL A 12 -3.50 -9.11 -10.56
N GLY A 13 -3.86 -10.39 -10.43
CA GLY A 13 -2.90 -11.50 -10.49
C GLY A 13 -2.13 -11.55 -11.82
N LEU A 14 -2.82 -11.40 -12.95
CA LEU A 14 -2.20 -11.35 -14.28
C LEU A 14 -1.26 -10.15 -14.42
N CYS A 15 -1.64 -8.97 -13.95
CA CYS A 15 -0.78 -7.79 -13.96
C CYS A 15 0.49 -7.98 -13.12
N ILE A 16 0.38 -8.61 -11.94
CA ILE A 16 1.55 -8.92 -11.10
C ILE A 16 2.48 -9.89 -11.83
N LEU A 17 1.95 -10.99 -12.38
CA LEU A 17 2.74 -11.98 -13.11
C LEU A 17 3.42 -11.38 -14.34
N ALA A 18 2.67 -10.62 -15.14
CA ALA A 18 3.22 -9.92 -16.31
C ALA A 18 4.31 -8.93 -15.90
N GLY A 19 4.10 -8.16 -14.83
CA GLY A 19 5.09 -7.21 -14.31
C GLY A 19 6.39 -7.88 -13.87
N VAL A 20 6.31 -8.99 -13.13
CA VAL A 20 7.49 -9.75 -12.69
C VAL A 20 8.24 -10.36 -13.88
N LEU A 21 7.53 -10.95 -14.84
CA LEU A 21 8.15 -11.55 -16.03
C LEU A 21 8.84 -10.49 -16.90
N LEU A 22 8.16 -9.36 -17.16
CA LEU A 22 8.73 -8.27 -17.93
C LEU A 22 9.95 -7.65 -17.22
N GLY A 23 9.88 -7.49 -15.89
CA GLY A 23 11.00 -7.00 -15.08
C GLY A 23 12.21 -7.92 -15.12
N ASN A 24 12.00 -9.24 -15.23
CA ASN A 24 13.08 -10.23 -15.32
C ASN A 24 13.69 -10.34 -16.73
N VAL A 25 12.86 -10.27 -17.79
CA VAL A 25 13.30 -10.45 -19.18
C VAL A 25 13.91 -9.17 -19.76
N ALA A 26 13.38 -8.00 -19.38
CA ALA A 26 13.83 -6.71 -19.89
C ALA A 26 14.24 -5.73 -18.76
N PRO A 27 15.17 -6.11 -17.88
CA PRO A 27 15.52 -5.31 -16.69
C PRO A 27 16.01 -3.91 -17.04
N ALA A 28 16.73 -3.75 -18.16
CA ALA A 28 17.23 -2.46 -18.63
C ALA A 28 16.12 -1.42 -18.88
N VAL A 29 14.94 -1.86 -19.32
CA VAL A 29 13.79 -0.96 -19.55
C VAL A 29 13.25 -0.47 -18.20
N PHE A 30 13.12 -1.36 -17.23
CA PHE A 30 12.64 -1.02 -15.87
C PHE A 30 13.66 -0.19 -15.10
N GLU A 31 14.97 -0.41 -15.29
CA GLU A 31 16.01 0.45 -14.74
C GLU A 31 15.95 1.87 -15.32
N LEU A 32 15.71 2.02 -16.63
CA LEU A 32 15.57 3.33 -17.25
C LEU A 32 14.36 4.09 -16.69
N VAL A 33 13.25 3.38 -16.47
CA VAL A 33 12.07 3.89 -15.77
C VAL A 33 12.38 4.22 -14.30
N ALA A 34 13.16 3.39 -13.61
CA ALA A 34 13.56 3.61 -12.22
C ALA A 34 14.45 4.86 -12.07
N ARG A 35 15.34 5.11 -13.04
CA ARG A 35 16.20 6.31 -13.11
C ARG A 35 15.43 7.60 -13.33
N LEU A 36 14.17 7.54 -13.77
CA LEU A 36 13.28 8.70 -13.81
C LEU A 36 12.76 9.02 -12.41
N GLU A 37 13.68 9.22 -11.48
CA GLU A 37 13.41 9.64 -10.11
C GLU A 37 14.01 11.01 -9.82
N TYR A 38 13.34 11.74 -8.94
CA TYR A 38 13.83 12.99 -8.39
C TYR A 38 13.74 12.90 -6.87
N ALA A 39 14.87 13.10 -6.17
CA ALA A 39 14.96 12.98 -4.72
C ALA A 39 14.39 11.66 -4.16
N HIS A 40 14.76 10.52 -4.77
CA HIS A 40 14.28 9.17 -4.41
C HIS A 40 12.78 8.92 -4.64
N VAL A 41 12.11 9.79 -5.41
CA VAL A 41 10.71 9.61 -5.81
C VAL A 41 10.63 9.36 -7.30
N ASN A 42 10.18 8.17 -7.70
CA ASN A 42 9.99 7.83 -9.10
C ASN A 42 8.83 8.63 -9.71
N LEU A 43 9.12 9.44 -10.73
CA LEU A 43 8.15 10.37 -11.34
C LEU A 43 7.00 9.65 -12.02
N ILE A 44 7.29 8.50 -12.65
CA ILE A 44 6.27 7.70 -13.35
C ILE A 44 5.31 7.09 -12.33
N VAL A 45 5.84 6.45 -11.29
CA VAL A 45 5.03 5.87 -10.21
C VAL A 45 4.22 6.97 -9.51
N ALA A 46 4.83 8.11 -9.21
CA ALA A 46 4.14 9.25 -8.59
C ALA A 46 2.97 9.75 -9.45
N LEU A 47 3.13 9.86 -10.77
CA LEU A 47 2.06 10.25 -11.69
C LEU A 47 0.89 9.25 -11.65
N PHE A 48 1.17 7.95 -11.70
CA PHE A 48 0.12 6.92 -11.64
C PHE A 48 -0.61 6.90 -10.28
N ILE A 49 0.13 7.05 -9.18
CA ILE A 49 -0.47 7.19 -7.84
C ILE A 49 -1.35 8.44 -7.79
N TRP A 50 -0.92 9.55 -8.39
CA TRP A 50 -1.70 10.78 -8.43
C TRP A 50 -3.00 10.61 -9.22
N ILE A 51 -2.95 9.96 -10.39
CA ILE A 51 -4.13 9.62 -11.19
C ILE A 51 -5.11 8.74 -10.39
N MET A 52 -4.59 7.82 -9.56
CA MET A 52 -5.42 6.97 -8.70
C MET A 52 -6.07 7.75 -7.54
N ILE A 53 -5.35 8.70 -6.94
CA ILE A 53 -5.84 9.50 -5.79
C ILE A 53 -6.83 10.59 -6.23
N TYR A 54 -6.60 11.21 -7.39
CA TYR A 54 -7.39 12.33 -7.90
C TYR A 54 -8.92 12.09 -7.87
N PRO A 55 -9.48 10.99 -8.42
CA PRO A 55 -10.93 10.77 -8.42
C PRO A 55 -11.50 10.63 -7.00
N MET A 56 -10.78 10.00 -6.07
CA MET A 56 -11.22 9.92 -4.68
C MET A 56 -11.24 11.29 -3.99
N MET A 57 -10.26 12.15 -4.27
CA MET A 57 -10.19 13.50 -3.70
C MET A 57 -11.37 14.38 -4.16
N VAL A 58 -11.78 14.28 -5.42
CA VAL A 58 -12.88 15.08 -5.99
C VAL A 58 -14.25 14.62 -5.44
N GLN A 59 -14.36 13.38 -4.96
CA GLN A 59 -15.61 12.83 -4.40
C GLN A 59 -15.86 13.23 -2.93
N ILE A 60 -14.97 13.99 -2.30
CA ILE A 60 -15.10 14.37 -0.88
C ILE A 60 -16.22 15.41 -0.71
N ASP A 61 -17.26 15.05 0.04
CA ASP A 61 -18.32 15.97 0.47
C ASP A 61 -17.94 16.71 1.78
N PHE A 62 -17.69 18.01 1.67
CA PHE A 62 -17.36 18.87 2.82
C PHE A 62 -18.51 19.00 3.84
N SER A 63 -19.76 18.74 3.44
CA SER A 63 -20.92 18.75 4.33
C SER A 63 -20.88 17.59 5.33
N ALA A 64 -20.29 16.45 4.94
CA ALA A 64 -20.11 15.29 5.80
C ALA A 64 -19.13 15.59 6.94
N ILE A 65 -18.07 16.39 6.69
CA ILE A 65 -17.05 16.77 7.69
C ILE A 65 -17.70 17.48 8.90
N LYS A 66 -18.68 18.35 8.67
CA LYS A 66 -19.40 19.06 9.74
C LYS A 66 -20.16 18.11 10.68
N ASN A 67 -20.54 16.92 10.22
CA ASN A 67 -21.29 15.94 10.98
C ASN A 67 -20.41 14.89 11.68
N VAL A 68 -19.09 14.85 11.42
CA VAL A 68 -18.16 13.86 11.99
C VAL A 68 -18.17 13.87 13.52
N GLY A 69 -18.33 15.04 14.13
CA GLY A 69 -18.40 15.20 15.60
C GLY A 69 -19.65 14.59 16.27
N LYS A 70 -20.68 14.20 15.51
CA LYS A 70 -21.93 13.63 16.07
C LYS A 70 -21.76 12.20 16.58
N LYS A 71 -20.73 11.47 16.14
CA LYS A 71 -20.47 10.07 16.52
C LYS A 71 -19.01 9.86 16.96
N PRO A 72 -18.59 10.46 18.09
CA PRO A 72 -17.19 10.47 18.51
C PRO A 72 -16.67 9.07 18.88
N ARG A 73 -17.51 8.18 19.42
CA ARG A 73 -17.09 6.82 19.80
C ARG A 73 -16.61 6.00 18.60
N GLY A 74 -17.31 6.09 17.47
CA GLY A 74 -16.92 5.39 16.24
C GLY A 74 -15.61 5.94 15.67
N LEU A 75 -15.46 7.26 15.65
CA LEU A 75 -14.24 7.91 15.18
C LEU A 75 -13.02 7.54 16.03
N VAL A 76 -13.16 7.59 17.37
CA VAL A 76 -12.08 7.22 18.29
C VAL A 76 -11.68 5.76 18.11
N LEU A 77 -12.64 4.84 17.98
CA LEU A 77 -12.33 3.44 17.73
C LEU A 77 -11.55 3.27 16.42
N THR A 78 -12.02 3.87 15.33
CA THR A 78 -11.35 3.79 14.02
C THR A 78 -9.94 4.41 14.07
N LEU A 79 -9.76 5.54 14.75
CA LEU A 79 -8.44 6.16 14.92
C LEU A 79 -7.50 5.27 15.73
N VAL A 80 -7.96 4.74 16.86
CA VAL A 80 -7.16 3.84 17.72
C VAL A 80 -6.79 2.57 16.95
N VAL A 81 -7.75 1.94 16.29
CA VAL A 81 -7.46 0.71 15.52
C VAL A 81 -6.49 1.00 14.37
N ASN A 82 -6.73 2.05 13.58
CA ASN A 82 -5.93 2.32 12.38
C ASN A 82 -4.53 2.87 12.69
N TRP A 83 -4.40 3.71 13.72
CA TRP A 83 -3.13 4.40 14.01
C TRP A 83 -2.35 3.78 15.16
N LEU A 84 -3.00 3.07 16.09
CA LEU A 84 -2.33 2.46 17.23
C LEU A 84 -2.27 0.94 17.14
N ILE A 85 -3.34 0.25 16.74
CA ILE A 85 -3.32 -1.22 16.75
C ILE A 85 -2.68 -1.76 15.48
N LYS A 86 -3.11 -1.29 14.30
CA LYS A 86 -2.68 -1.81 13.00
C LYS A 86 -1.17 -1.68 12.76
N PRO A 87 -0.51 -0.52 12.97
CA PRO A 87 0.93 -0.39 12.68
C PRO A 87 1.79 -1.26 13.59
N PHE A 88 1.44 -1.34 14.87
CA PHE A 88 2.18 -2.12 15.85
C PHE A 88 1.97 -3.63 15.66
N THR A 89 0.77 -4.04 15.26
CA THR A 89 0.51 -5.44 14.88
C THR A 89 1.34 -5.81 13.65
N MET A 90 1.40 -4.94 12.63
CA MET A 90 2.24 -5.18 11.44
C MET A 90 3.73 -5.19 11.77
N ALA A 91 4.19 -4.32 12.67
CA ALA A 91 5.56 -4.34 13.18
C ALA A 91 5.88 -5.65 13.91
N ALA A 92 4.99 -6.09 14.80
CA ALA A 92 5.15 -7.32 15.57
C ALA A 92 5.16 -8.57 14.67
N LEU A 93 4.23 -8.64 13.71
CA LEU A 93 4.20 -9.70 12.70
C LEU A 93 5.49 -9.68 11.86
N GLY A 94 5.91 -8.49 11.43
CA GLY A 94 7.13 -8.37 10.63
C GLY A 94 8.37 -8.82 11.37
N TRP A 95 8.51 -8.42 12.62
CA TRP A 95 9.59 -8.88 13.48
C TRP A 95 9.54 -10.40 13.68
N LEU A 96 8.37 -10.96 13.99
CA LEU A 96 8.19 -12.39 14.22
C LEU A 96 8.61 -13.22 12.99
N PHE A 97 8.15 -12.83 11.81
CA PHE A 97 8.45 -13.58 10.59
C PHE A 97 9.90 -13.41 10.14
N PHE A 98 10.42 -12.18 10.06
CA PHE A 98 11.72 -11.93 9.45
C PHE A 98 12.90 -12.00 10.43
N ARG A 99 12.68 -11.92 11.75
CA ARG A 99 13.75 -12.04 12.76
C ARG A 99 13.67 -13.29 13.63
N VAL A 100 12.57 -14.03 13.62
CA VAL A 100 12.44 -15.26 14.42
C VAL A 100 12.24 -16.48 13.53
N ILE A 101 11.19 -16.50 12.70
CA ILE A 101 10.81 -17.70 11.93
C ILE A 101 11.72 -17.92 10.72
N PHE A 102 12.02 -16.86 9.96
CA PHE A 102 12.83 -16.91 8.74
C PHE A 102 14.22 -16.29 8.90
N ALA A 103 14.72 -16.19 10.14
CA ALA A 103 16.00 -15.56 10.45
C ALA A 103 17.17 -16.18 9.68
N ASP A 104 17.16 -17.50 9.50
CA ASP A 104 18.23 -18.22 8.79
C ASP A 104 18.09 -18.15 7.26
N TRP A 105 16.93 -17.71 6.74
CA TRP A 105 16.60 -17.74 5.30
C TRP A 105 16.68 -16.36 4.65
N VAL A 106 16.73 -15.28 5.44
CA VAL A 106 16.68 -13.90 4.95
C VAL A 106 17.87 -13.12 5.50
N ASP A 107 18.57 -12.38 4.62
CA ASP A 107 19.65 -11.50 5.03
C ASP A 107 19.14 -10.43 6.03
N PRO A 108 19.89 -10.14 7.12
CA PRO A 108 19.46 -9.18 8.14
C PRO A 108 19.14 -7.78 7.63
N GLN A 109 19.80 -7.32 6.56
CA GLN A 109 19.52 -6.01 5.95
C GLN A 109 18.17 -6.04 5.24
N THR A 110 17.96 -7.02 4.37
CA THR A 110 16.69 -7.21 3.63
C THR A 110 15.52 -7.48 4.57
N ALA A 111 15.73 -8.24 5.65
CA ALA A 111 14.74 -8.43 6.71
C ALA A 111 14.30 -7.11 7.33
N THR A 112 15.24 -6.18 7.56
CA THR A 112 14.94 -4.87 8.14
C THR A 112 14.15 -3.99 7.15
N GLU A 113 14.47 -4.05 5.86
CA GLU A 113 13.72 -3.37 4.79
C GLU A 113 12.28 -3.90 4.68
N TYR A 114 12.08 -5.21 4.75
CA TYR A 114 10.73 -5.80 4.73
C TYR A 114 9.92 -5.41 5.96
N ILE A 115 10.53 -5.38 7.14
CA ILE A 115 9.88 -4.89 8.37
C ILE A 115 9.44 -3.44 8.20
N ALA A 116 10.31 -2.57 7.69
CA ALA A 116 9.97 -1.18 7.41
C ALA A 116 8.79 -1.08 6.42
N GLY A 117 8.81 -1.86 5.34
CA GLY A 117 7.73 -1.94 4.37
C GLY A 117 6.39 -2.34 4.98
N MET A 118 6.36 -3.37 5.83
CA MET A 118 5.12 -3.79 6.50
C MET A 118 4.58 -2.74 7.47
N ILE A 119 5.45 -2.01 8.16
CA ILE A 119 5.04 -0.90 9.04
C ILE A 119 4.40 0.21 8.19
N LEU A 120 5.03 0.60 7.07
CA LEU A 120 4.50 1.60 6.15
C LEU A 120 3.12 1.19 5.60
N LEU A 121 2.93 -0.08 5.25
CA LEU A 121 1.62 -0.65 4.85
C LEU A 121 0.59 -0.63 6.00
N GLY A 122 1.05 -0.83 7.24
CA GLY A 122 0.22 -0.73 8.43
C GLY A 122 -0.31 0.69 8.66
N VAL A 123 0.54 1.69 8.49
CA VAL A 123 0.22 3.13 8.66
C VAL A 123 -0.61 3.67 7.49
N ALA A 124 -0.49 3.08 6.30
CA ALA A 124 -1.26 3.51 5.14
C ALA A 124 -2.78 3.47 5.44
N PRO A 125 -3.49 4.60 5.30
CA PRO A 125 -4.92 4.65 5.53
C PRO A 125 -5.63 3.78 4.48
N CYS A 126 -6.55 2.94 4.91
CA CYS A 126 -7.33 2.07 4.03
C CYS A 126 -8.36 2.92 3.27
N THR A 127 -7.94 3.60 2.20
CA THR A 127 -8.80 4.58 1.50
C THR A 127 -9.72 3.96 0.45
N ALA A 128 -9.49 2.70 0.04
CA ALA A 128 -10.03 2.18 -1.22
C ALA A 128 -11.13 1.08 -1.13
N MET A 129 -11.53 0.62 0.06
CA MET A 129 -12.38 -0.60 0.17
C MET A 129 -13.65 -0.45 1.02
N VAL A 130 -14.15 0.77 1.20
CA VAL A 130 -15.39 1.02 1.98
C VAL A 130 -16.43 1.82 1.17
N PHE A 131 -16.50 1.58 -0.15
CA PHE A 131 -17.55 2.09 -1.04
C PHE A 131 -18.15 0.96 -1.87
#